data_AF-A0A6M2D940-F1
#
_entry.id   AF-A0A6M2D940-F1
#
_cell.length_a   1.000
_cell.length_b   1.000
_cell.length_c   1.000
_cell.angle_alpha   90.00
_cell.angle_beta   90.00
_cell.angle_gamma   90.00
#
_symmetry.space_group_name_H-M   'P 1'
#
loop_
_entity.id
_entity.type
_entity.pdbx_description
1 polymer ?
#
loop_
_entity_poly.entity_id
_entity_poly.type
_entity_poly.pdbx_seq_one_letter_code
_entity_poly.pdbx_strand_id
1 'polypeptide(L)'
;LVRRGFPAATWCERRFVLEGSPSGGDTISPDVSRVMRISDLVYDDETPFSEAIGALLSQERVTDMELGVTIGGVETLERSHYEKVLHGMLSTCETWALIQRYLTLCSTGSWLPHLSSSTASNRPPISIFFHQASKDDFETLRALCSCFGLYHHPKFSPRGLYRGMLRFTWKGRDMFLIGRYSPYYKYKPKNMSPVSLRIATSG
;
A
#
# COMPACT_ATOMS: atom_id res chain seq x y z
N LEU A 1 6.49 10.03 4.86
CA LEU A 1 6.06 11.08 5.80
C LEU A 1 6.14 12.42 5.08
N VAL A 2 5.04 12.88 4.49
CA VAL A 2 5.00 14.16 3.76
C VAL A 2 4.41 15.21 4.69
N ARG A 3 5.28 15.99 5.33
CA ARG A 3 4.90 17.07 6.25
C ARG A 3 5.46 18.40 5.78
N ARG A 4 4.54 19.31 5.43
CA ARG A 4 4.64 20.78 5.36
C ARG A 4 5.88 21.40 4.67
N GLY A 5 5.66 22.10 3.56
CA GLY A 5 6.45 23.28 3.16
C GLY A 5 7.08 23.33 1.76
N PHE A 6 6.37 23.66 0.65
CA PHE A 6 6.82 24.44 -0.53
C PHE A 6 5.71 24.61 -1.63
N PRO A 7 5.78 25.64 -2.51
CA PRO A 7 4.81 25.93 -3.56
C PRO A 7 5.09 25.15 -4.87
N ALA A 8 4.03 24.63 -5.50
CA ALA A 8 4.07 23.68 -6.61
C ALA A 8 4.28 24.27 -8.03
N ALA A 9 4.84 25.47 -8.16
CA ALA A 9 4.74 26.22 -9.41
C ALA A 9 5.68 25.79 -10.55
N THR A 10 6.73 24.98 -10.32
CA THR A 10 7.79 24.79 -11.34
C THR A 10 7.94 23.36 -11.90
N TRP A 11 7.13 22.39 -11.46
CA TRP A 11 7.37 20.98 -11.78
C TRP A 11 6.61 20.47 -13.01
N CYS A 12 5.48 21.09 -13.38
CA CYS A 12 4.65 20.60 -14.48
C CYS A 12 5.13 21.04 -15.88
N GLU A 13 6.07 21.98 -16.00
CA GLU A 13 6.44 22.57 -17.30
C GLU A 13 7.55 21.84 -18.07
N ARG A 14 8.10 20.74 -17.55
CA ARG A 14 9.06 19.92 -18.31
C ARG A 14 8.53 18.54 -18.56
N ARG A 15 7.75 18.38 -19.63
CA ARG A 15 7.39 17.07 -20.13
C ARG A 15 7.46 16.98 -21.66
N PHE A 16 8.15 15.92 -22.08
CA PHE A 16 8.11 15.25 -23.38
C PHE A 16 8.86 15.87 -24.56
N VAL A 17 10.16 15.51 -24.67
CA VAL A 17 10.70 14.89 -25.90
C VAL A 17 11.74 13.87 -25.45
N LEU A 18 11.46 12.57 -25.62
CA LEU A 18 12.48 11.54 -25.82
C LEU A 18 11.73 10.32 -26.39
N GLU A 19 11.88 10.13 -27.69
CA GLU A 19 11.58 8.89 -28.39
C GLU A 19 12.42 7.76 -27.79
N GLY A 20 11.78 6.64 -27.51
CA GLY A 20 12.38 5.49 -26.82
C GLY A 20 11.50 5.08 -25.65
N SER A 21 10.80 3.96 -25.80
CA SER A 21 9.95 3.34 -24.78
C SER A 21 10.58 3.43 -23.38
N PRO A 22 9.95 4.08 -22.39
CA PRO A 22 10.62 4.35 -21.14
C PRO A 22 10.72 3.06 -20.34
N SER A 23 11.95 2.62 -20.10
CA SER A 23 12.31 1.73 -18.99
C SER A 23 11.47 2.07 -17.76
N GLY A 24 10.79 1.06 -17.19
CA GLY A 24 9.79 1.21 -16.12
C GLY A 24 10.13 2.28 -15.07
N GLY A 25 9.36 3.36 -15.08
CA GLY A 25 9.42 4.44 -14.09
C GLY A 25 8.51 4.18 -12.91
N ASP A 26 8.88 4.71 -11.74
CA ASP A 26 8.00 4.75 -10.57
C ASP A 26 7.10 5.99 -10.64
N THR A 27 5.88 5.90 -10.08
CA THR A 27 4.94 7.02 -10.01
C THR A 27 4.86 7.54 -8.58
N ILE A 28 4.78 8.86 -8.43
CA ILE A 28 4.52 9.52 -7.14
C ILE A 28 3.01 9.60 -6.94
N SER A 29 2.51 9.08 -5.83
CA SER A 29 1.11 9.20 -5.41
C SER A 29 1.03 9.76 -3.99
N PRO A 30 0.12 10.72 -3.71
CA PRO A 30 -0.07 11.22 -2.37
C PRO A 30 -0.76 10.18 -1.47
N ASP A 31 -0.52 10.26 -0.17
CA ASP A 31 -1.16 9.38 0.84
C ASP A 31 -2.69 9.57 0.85
N VAL A 32 -3.17 10.81 0.64
CA VAL A 32 -4.59 11.15 0.46
C VAL A 32 -4.80 11.73 -0.93
N SER A 33 -5.84 11.26 -1.62
CA SER A 33 -6.11 11.67 -2.99
C SER A 33 -6.51 13.15 -3.11
N ARG A 34 -6.13 13.77 -4.23
CA ARG A 34 -6.58 15.12 -4.66
C ARG A 34 -7.66 15.12 -5.73
N VAL A 35 -7.93 13.96 -6.31
CA VAL A 35 -8.96 13.80 -7.34
C VAL A 35 -10.19 13.21 -6.67
N MET A 36 -11.37 13.80 -6.82
CA MET A 36 -12.63 13.16 -6.42
C MET A 36 -13.11 12.25 -7.55
N ARG A 37 -13.62 11.05 -7.21
CA ARG A 37 -14.26 10.16 -8.17
C ARG A 37 -15.75 10.41 -8.11
N ILE A 38 -16.39 10.59 -9.26
CA ILE A 38 -17.83 10.73 -9.38
C ILE A 38 -18.32 9.43 -10.04
N SER A 39 -19.17 8.69 -9.34
CA SER A 39 -19.55 7.32 -9.70
C SER A 39 -20.68 7.24 -10.73
N ASP A 40 -21.24 8.39 -11.14
CA ASP A 40 -22.39 8.48 -12.06
C ASP A 40 -22.02 8.27 -13.54
N LEU A 41 -20.78 7.86 -13.83
CA LEU A 41 -20.38 7.49 -15.18
C LEU A 41 -20.88 6.07 -15.48
N VAL A 42 -22.00 6.00 -16.20
CA VAL A 42 -22.49 4.77 -16.82
C VAL A 42 -21.48 4.38 -17.90
N TYR A 43 -20.69 3.33 -17.62
CA TYR A 43 -19.84 2.72 -18.63
C TYR A 43 -20.69 1.73 -19.43
N ASP A 44 -20.86 2.02 -20.71
CA ASP A 44 -21.52 1.15 -21.66
C ASP A 44 -20.46 0.17 -22.20
N ASP A 45 -20.15 -0.89 -21.45
CA ASP A 45 -19.48 -2.07 -22.02
C ASP A 45 -19.40 -3.26 -21.05
N GLU A 46 -19.64 -4.48 -21.55
CA GLU A 46 -19.52 -5.75 -20.81
C GLU A 46 -18.06 -6.28 -20.74
N THR A 47 -17.10 -5.40 -20.50
CA THR A 47 -15.69 -5.82 -20.41
C THR A 47 -15.28 -6.11 -18.96
N PRO A 48 -14.40 -7.09 -18.70
CA PRO A 48 -13.82 -7.30 -17.37
C PRO A 48 -13.09 -6.06 -16.81
N PHE A 49 -12.70 -5.14 -17.70
CA PHE A 49 -12.10 -3.87 -17.32
C PHE A 49 -13.15 -2.86 -16.83
N SER A 50 -14.34 -2.80 -17.43
CA SER A 50 -15.43 -1.95 -16.94
C SER A 50 -15.92 -2.42 -15.56
N GLU A 51 -15.98 -3.72 -15.29
CA GLU A 51 -16.26 -4.29 -13.96
C GLU A 51 -15.27 -3.75 -12.91
N ALA A 52 -13.98 -3.81 -13.22
CA ALA A 52 -12.92 -3.35 -12.32
C ALA A 52 -12.90 -1.82 -12.11
N ILE A 53 -13.29 -1.05 -13.13
CA ILE A 53 -13.43 0.40 -13.03
C ILE A 53 -14.68 0.76 -12.23
N GLY A 54 -15.81 0.09 -12.48
CA GLY A 54 -17.04 0.26 -11.71
C GLY A 54 -16.82 -0.01 -10.22
N ALA A 55 -16.19 -1.14 -9.89
CA ALA A 55 -15.83 -1.48 -8.51
C ALA A 55 -14.87 -0.46 -7.86
N LEU A 56 -13.97 0.13 -8.64
CA LEU A 56 -13.03 1.15 -8.16
C LEU A 56 -13.72 2.51 -7.93
N LEU A 57 -14.75 2.84 -8.72
CA LEU A 57 -15.52 4.08 -8.60
C LEU A 57 -16.59 4.00 -7.52
N SER A 58 -17.14 2.81 -7.24
CA SER A 58 -18.12 2.62 -6.16
C SER A 58 -17.49 2.60 -4.77
N GLN A 59 -16.17 2.41 -4.67
CA GLN A 59 -15.49 2.39 -3.39
C GLN A 59 -15.27 3.79 -2.82
N GLU A 60 -15.74 3.98 -1.60
CA GLU A 60 -15.44 5.16 -0.81
C GLU A 60 -13.93 5.36 -0.65
N ARG A 61 -13.49 6.59 -0.84
CA ARG A 61 -12.07 6.94 -0.75
C ARG A 61 -11.89 8.33 -0.20
N VAL A 62 -11.04 8.42 0.81
CA VAL A 62 -10.65 9.71 1.40
C VAL A 62 -10.01 10.58 0.31
N THR A 63 -10.62 11.75 0.12
CA THR A 63 -10.16 12.76 -0.84
C THR A 63 -10.00 14.06 -0.07
N ASP A 64 -8.81 14.66 -0.18
CA ASP A 64 -8.50 15.94 0.42
C ASP A 64 -8.69 17.04 -0.63
N MET A 65 -9.73 17.84 -0.42
CA MET A 65 -10.11 18.97 -1.27
C MET A 65 -9.55 20.31 -0.75
N GLU A 66 -8.75 20.30 0.32
CA GLU A 66 -8.13 21.51 0.85
C GLU A 66 -7.14 22.10 -0.16
N LEU A 67 -7.26 23.41 -0.40
CA LEU A 67 -6.39 24.14 -1.32
C LEU A 67 -5.16 24.69 -0.58
N GLY A 68 -4.05 24.83 -1.30
CA GLY A 68 -2.81 25.38 -0.72
C GLY A 68 -2.09 24.43 0.24
N VAL A 69 -2.49 23.15 0.30
CA VAL A 69 -1.84 22.17 1.16
C VAL A 69 -0.39 21.99 0.76
N THR A 70 0.46 22.04 1.78
CA THR A 70 1.88 22.06 1.57
C THR A 70 2.50 20.66 1.67
N ILE A 71 3.06 20.19 0.56
CA ILE A 71 3.76 18.90 0.46
C ILE A 71 5.15 19.07 1.07
N GLY A 72 5.57 18.18 1.98
CA GLY A 72 6.93 18.21 2.53
C GLY A 72 7.67 16.89 2.36
N GLY A 73 8.98 16.90 2.60
CA GLY A 73 9.81 15.73 2.29
C GLY A 73 9.90 15.42 0.80
N VAL A 74 9.65 16.41 -0.07
CA VAL A 74 9.67 16.24 -1.54
C VAL A 74 11.05 15.81 -2.02
N GLU A 75 12.10 16.37 -1.40
CA GLU A 75 13.50 16.01 -1.61
C GLU A 75 13.81 14.55 -1.30
N THR A 76 12.97 13.90 -0.49
CA THR A 76 13.09 12.48 -0.14
C THR A 76 12.39 11.57 -1.15
N LEU A 77 11.62 12.10 -2.11
CA LEU A 77 10.94 11.32 -3.14
C LEU A 77 11.87 10.94 -4.30
N GLU A 78 13.06 11.53 -4.38
CA GLU A 78 14.10 11.02 -5.26
C GLU A 78 14.44 9.58 -4.86
N ARG A 79 14.47 8.66 -5.83
CA ARG A 79 14.60 7.21 -5.59
C ARG A 79 15.69 6.85 -4.59
N SER A 80 16.88 7.45 -4.70
CA SER A 80 18.02 7.14 -3.82
C SER A 80 17.77 7.56 -2.37
N HIS A 81 17.14 8.72 -2.16
CA HIS A 81 16.76 9.22 -0.85
C HIS A 81 15.57 8.47 -0.27
N TYR A 82 14.59 8.15 -1.11
CA TYR A 82 13.40 7.41 -0.71
C TYR A 82 13.76 6.03 -0.14
N GLU A 83 14.68 5.33 -0.79
CA GLU A 83 15.21 4.04 -0.31
C GLU A 83 15.92 4.17 1.04
N LYS A 84 16.68 5.25 1.27
CA LYS A 84 17.31 5.52 2.58
C LYS A 84 16.26 5.75 3.67
N VAL A 85 15.23 6.54 3.38
CA VAL A 85 14.11 6.78 4.30
C VAL A 85 13.38 5.49 4.62
N LEU A 86 13.04 4.69 3.60
CA LEU A 86 12.39 3.39 3.78
C LEU A 86 13.24 2.44 4.64
N HIS A 87 14.55 2.36 4.39
CA HIS A 87 15.44 1.53 5.20
C HIS A 87 15.50 1.98 6.67
N GLY A 88 15.45 3.29 6.95
CA GLY A 88 15.37 3.82 8.31
C GLY A 88 14.03 3.54 9.00
N MET A 89 12.92 3.58 8.27
CA MET A 89 11.61 3.20 8.81
C MET A 89 11.55 1.70 9.09
N LEU A 90 12.02 0.88 8.15
CA LEU A 90 11.97 -0.59 8.25
C LEU A 90 12.87 -1.15 9.34
N SER A 91 14.00 -0.49 9.64
CA SER A 91 14.89 -0.91 10.74
C SER A 91 14.30 -0.68 12.13
N THR A 92 13.30 0.19 12.24
CA THR A 92 12.63 0.53 13.51
C THR A 92 11.19 0.00 13.59
N CYS A 93 10.74 -0.75 12.58
CA CYS A 93 9.40 -1.31 12.52
C CYS A 93 9.14 -2.32 13.64
N GLU A 94 7.99 -2.19 14.28
CA GLU A 94 7.39 -3.27 15.06
C GLU A 94 6.87 -4.34 14.09
N THR A 95 7.24 -5.60 14.27
CA THR A 95 6.73 -6.66 13.39
C THR A 95 5.53 -7.37 13.99
N TRP A 96 4.43 -7.46 13.25
CA TRP A 96 3.21 -8.14 13.67
C TRP A 96 3.07 -9.53 13.06
N ALA A 97 2.89 -10.52 13.94
CA ALA A 97 2.52 -11.88 13.54
C ALA A 97 0.99 -11.96 13.61
N LEU A 98 0.34 -11.93 12.46
CA LEU A 98 -1.09 -12.20 12.40
C LEU A 98 -1.30 -13.72 12.46
N ILE A 99 -2.07 -14.17 13.45
CA ILE A 99 -2.50 -15.56 13.52
C ILE A 99 -3.41 -15.84 12.32
N GLN A 100 -3.19 -16.95 11.63
CA GLN A 100 -3.96 -17.35 10.43
C GLN A 100 -5.47 -17.26 10.64
N ARG A 101 -5.96 -17.63 11.83
CA ARG A 101 -7.37 -17.51 12.21
C ARG A 101 -7.93 -16.09 12.02
N TYR A 102 -7.15 -15.06 12.33
CA TYR A 102 -7.58 -13.67 12.13
C TYR A 102 -7.70 -13.33 10.65
N LEU A 103 -6.78 -13.80 9.80
CA LEU A 103 -6.90 -13.59 8.35
C LEU A 103 -8.15 -14.24 7.77
N THR A 104 -8.46 -15.47 8.20
CA THR A 104 -9.66 -16.18 7.74
C THR A 104 -10.92 -15.42 8.17
N LEU A 105 -11.01 -15.00 9.43
CA LEU A 105 -12.15 -14.21 9.93
C LEU A 105 -12.29 -12.86 9.19
N CYS A 106 -11.17 -12.21 8.88
CA CYS A 106 -11.18 -10.97 8.14
C CYS A 106 -11.51 -11.14 6.67
N SER A 107 -11.15 -12.26 6.06
CA SER A 107 -11.58 -12.60 4.70
C SER A 107 -13.09 -12.80 4.59
N THR A 108 -13.76 -13.14 5.70
CA THR A 108 -15.22 -13.28 5.80
C THR A 108 -15.93 -12.00 6.29
N GLY A 109 -15.23 -10.85 6.33
CA GLY A 109 -15.83 -9.55 6.67
C GLY A 109 -15.80 -9.17 8.16
N SER A 110 -15.11 -9.94 9.01
CA SER A 110 -14.92 -9.56 10.42
C SER A 110 -13.72 -8.63 10.59
N TRP A 111 -13.87 -7.56 11.37
CA TRP A 111 -12.78 -6.61 11.59
C TRP A 111 -11.65 -7.23 12.44
N LEU A 112 -10.40 -6.84 12.16
CA LEU A 112 -9.28 -7.15 13.06
C LEU A 112 -9.63 -6.67 14.48
N PRO A 113 -9.36 -7.47 15.53
CA PRO A 113 -9.64 -7.06 16.90
C PRO A 113 -8.98 -5.69 17.15
N HIS A 114 -9.67 -4.83 17.89
CA HIS A 114 -9.18 -3.50 18.26
C HIS A 114 -7.84 -3.63 19.00
N LEU A 115 -6.73 -3.58 18.27
CA LEU A 115 -5.41 -3.39 18.84
C LEU A 115 -5.43 -2.00 19.49
N SER A 116 -5.19 -1.96 20.79
CA SER A 116 -5.40 -0.79 21.65
C SER A 116 -4.82 0.49 21.03
N SER A 117 -5.72 1.43 20.76
CA SER A 117 -5.42 2.76 20.22
C SER A 117 -5.03 3.68 21.38
N SER A 118 -3.75 3.67 21.77
CA SER A 118 -3.19 4.81 22.49
C SER A 118 -2.79 5.87 21.47
N THR A 119 -3.18 7.12 21.74
CA THR A 119 -3.01 8.29 20.89
C THR A 119 -1.60 8.88 20.91
N ALA A 120 -0.59 8.10 21.32
CA ALA A 120 0.79 8.58 21.41
C ALA A 120 1.36 8.87 20.01
N SER A 121 1.81 10.10 19.78
CA SER A 121 2.21 10.58 18.44
C SER A 121 3.49 9.97 17.87
N ASN A 122 4.19 9.12 18.63
CA ASN A 122 5.52 8.58 18.30
C ASN A 122 5.54 7.05 18.27
N ARG A 123 4.48 6.41 17.76
CA ARG A 123 4.48 4.96 17.60
C ARG A 123 5.37 4.56 16.41
N PRO A 124 6.22 3.53 16.56
CA PRO A 124 6.99 3.02 15.44
C PRO A 124 6.05 2.52 14.32
N PRO A 125 6.48 2.52 13.06
CA PRO A 125 5.74 1.87 12.00
C PRO A 125 5.58 0.36 12.27
N ILE A 126 4.64 -0.27 11.58
CA ILE A 126 4.40 -1.70 11.70
C ILE A 126 4.72 -2.38 10.38
N SER A 127 5.39 -3.54 10.45
CA SER A 127 5.57 -4.42 9.30
C SER A 127 4.87 -5.77 9.50
N ILE A 128 4.23 -6.26 8.45
CA ILE A 128 3.70 -7.62 8.34
C ILE A 128 4.37 -8.28 7.15
N PHE A 129 5.09 -9.37 7.40
CA PHE A 129 5.72 -10.16 6.36
C PHE A 129 4.80 -11.31 5.97
N PHE A 130 4.63 -11.54 4.67
CA PHE A 130 3.76 -12.61 4.18
C PHE A 130 4.44 -13.55 3.20
N HIS A 131 3.98 -14.79 3.20
CA HIS A 131 4.43 -15.83 2.30
C HIS A 131 3.88 -15.59 0.89
N GLN A 132 4.71 -15.88 -0.11
CA GLN A 132 4.34 -15.93 -1.51
C GLN A 132 4.99 -17.16 -2.12
N ALA A 133 4.22 -17.94 -2.89
CA ALA A 133 4.74 -19.06 -3.65
C ALA A 133 5.59 -18.57 -4.85
N SER A 134 5.15 -17.51 -5.51
CA SER A 134 5.85 -16.84 -6.61
C SER A 134 5.76 -15.32 -6.48
N LYS A 135 6.49 -14.57 -7.31
CA LYS A 135 6.44 -13.09 -7.30
C LYS A 135 5.03 -12.54 -7.59
N ASP A 136 4.25 -13.28 -8.37
CA ASP A 136 2.89 -12.93 -8.79
C ASP A 136 1.80 -13.60 -7.93
N ASP A 137 2.20 -14.31 -6.86
CA ASP A 137 1.26 -14.81 -5.86
C ASP A 137 0.84 -13.68 -4.92
N PHE A 138 -0.38 -13.21 -5.13
CA PHE A 138 -1.01 -12.14 -4.35
C PHE A 138 -2.13 -12.64 -3.42
N GLU A 139 -2.30 -13.95 -3.25
CA GLU A 139 -3.43 -14.53 -2.49
C GLU A 139 -3.45 -14.00 -1.04
N THR A 140 -2.33 -14.15 -0.33
CA THR A 140 -2.20 -13.67 1.05
C THR A 140 -2.30 -12.14 1.14
N LEU A 141 -1.77 -11.41 0.16
CA LEU A 141 -1.85 -9.94 0.13
C LEU A 141 -3.29 -9.46 -0.03
N ARG A 142 -4.09 -10.09 -0.89
CA ARG A 142 -5.51 -9.75 -1.06
C ARG A 142 -6.30 -9.97 0.23
N ALA A 143 -6.07 -11.07 0.94
CA ALA A 143 -6.70 -11.29 2.24
C ALA A 143 -6.29 -10.22 3.25
N LEU A 144 -5.01 -9.86 3.33
CA LEU A 144 -4.54 -8.75 4.16
C LEU A 144 -5.22 -7.43 3.77
N CYS A 145 -5.35 -7.12 2.48
CA CYS A 145 -6.07 -5.94 2.02
C CYS A 145 -7.51 -5.93 2.54
N SER A 146 -8.24 -7.05 2.43
CA SER A 146 -9.59 -7.17 3.02
C SER A 146 -9.60 -6.91 4.53
N CYS A 147 -8.61 -7.42 5.28
CA CYS A 147 -8.50 -7.19 6.73
C CYS A 147 -8.39 -5.72 7.12
N PHE A 148 -7.73 -4.94 6.26
CA PHE A 148 -7.45 -3.52 6.49
C PHE A 148 -8.42 -2.59 5.74
N GLY A 149 -9.44 -3.13 5.08
CA GLY A 149 -10.39 -2.35 4.27
C GLY A 149 -9.76 -1.71 3.03
N LEU A 150 -8.64 -2.26 2.54
CA LEU A 150 -7.96 -1.78 1.35
C LEU A 150 -8.57 -2.39 0.09
N TYR A 151 -8.68 -1.61 -0.97
CA TYR A 151 -9.10 -2.11 -2.27
C TYR A 151 -8.16 -3.19 -2.80
N HIS A 152 -8.73 -4.27 -3.30
CA HIS A 152 -8.06 -5.17 -4.22
C HIS A 152 -9.08 -5.74 -5.20
N HIS A 153 -8.60 -6.10 -6.39
CA HIS A 153 -9.43 -6.78 -7.38
C HIS A 153 -9.08 -8.28 -7.40
N PRO A 154 -10.06 -9.19 -7.47
CA PRO A 154 -9.79 -10.63 -7.44
C PRO A 154 -8.94 -11.10 -8.64
N LYS A 155 -9.14 -10.49 -9.82
CA LYS A 155 -8.48 -10.87 -11.07
C LYS A 155 -7.19 -10.10 -11.39
N PHE A 156 -6.95 -8.95 -10.76
CA PHE A 156 -5.80 -8.09 -11.07
C PHE A 156 -4.81 -8.06 -9.90
N SER A 157 -3.57 -7.67 -10.19
CA SER A 157 -2.55 -7.45 -9.17
C SER A 157 -2.96 -6.28 -8.26
N PRO A 158 -2.70 -6.36 -6.93
CA PRO A 158 -2.91 -5.24 -6.04
C PRO A 158 -2.16 -3.99 -6.48
N ARG A 159 -2.80 -2.82 -6.36
CA ARG A 159 -2.24 -1.53 -6.74
C ARG A 159 -1.42 -0.92 -5.59
N GLY A 160 -0.58 0.05 -5.91
CA GLY A 160 0.22 0.78 -4.91
C GLY A 160 1.44 0.01 -4.41
N LEU A 161 1.84 -1.06 -5.10
CA LEU A 161 3.03 -1.82 -4.76
C LEU A 161 4.29 -1.06 -5.15
N TYR A 162 5.21 -0.91 -4.20
CA TYR A 162 6.58 -0.49 -4.44
C TYR A 162 7.53 -1.64 -4.15
N ARG A 163 8.12 -2.22 -5.20
CA ARG A 163 9.06 -3.36 -5.10
C ARG A 163 8.51 -4.52 -4.24
N GLY A 164 7.25 -4.88 -4.45
CA GLY A 164 6.59 -5.98 -3.72
C GLY A 164 6.19 -5.66 -2.27
N MET A 165 6.23 -4.39 -1.87
CA MET A 165 5.72 -3.90 -0.59
C MET A 165 4.52 -2.99 -0.81
N LEU A 166 3.48 -3.15 0.00
CA LEU A 166 2.36 -2.21 0.10
C LEU A 166 2.53 -1.36 1.35
N ARG A 167 2.47 -0.02 1.19
CA ARG A 167 2.50 0.93 2.31
C ARG A 167 1.15 1.65 2.41
N PHE A 168 0.63 1.77 3.62
CA PHE A 168 -0.61 2.51 3.91
C PHE A 168 -0.60 3.00 5.36
N THR A 169 -1.58 3.82 5.74
CA THR A 169 -1.76 4.26 7.13
C THR A 169 -2.94 3.52 7.76
N TRP A 170 -2.75 2.98 8.97
CA TRP A 170 -3.82 2.38 9.74
C TRP A 170 -3.80 2.89 11.18
N LYS A 171 -4.91 3.47 11.62
CA LYS A 171 -5.06 4.06 12.97
C LYS A 171 -3.90 4.98 13.35
N GLY A 172 -3.48 5.85 12.42
CA GLY A 172 -2.41 6.83 12.64
C GLY A 172 -0.98 6.27 12.63
N ARG A 173 -0.76 5.01 12.25
CA ARG A 173 0.57 4.40 12.10
C ARG A 173 0.84 4.03 10.64
N ASP A 174 2.09 4.22 10.20
CA ASP A 174 2.56 3.65 8.93
C ASP A 174 2.55 2.12 9.04
N MET A 175 1.95 1.46 8.04
CA MET A 175 1.88 0.02 7.89
C MET A 175 2.64 -0.39 6.62
N PHE A 176 3.36 -1.50 6.71
CA PHE A 176 4.07 -2.13 5.60
C PHE A 176 3.67 -3.60 5.47
N LEU A 177 3.09 -3.99 4.34
CA LEU A 177 2.91 -5.40 3.98
C LEU A 177 4.02 -5.79 3.03
N ILE A 178 4.86 -6.74 3.43
CA ILE A 178 6.10 -7.07 2.72
C ILE A 178 6.08 -8.53 2.29
N GLY A 179 6.05 -8.77 0.98
CA GLY A 179 6.05 -10.11 0.40
C GLY A 179 7.44 -10.75 0.38
N ARG A 180 7.50 -12.08 0.37
CA ARG A 180 8.74 -12.87 0.33
C ARG A 180 9.72 -12.44 -0.78
N TYR A 181 9.20 -12.06 -1.94
CA TYR A 181 10.01 -11.67 -3.10
C TYR A 181 10.40 -10.17 -3.10
N SER A 182 10.01 -9.42 -2.08
CA SER A 182 10.43 -8.02 -1.92
C SER A 182 11.88 -7.93 -1.42
N PRO A 183 12.70 -6.98 -1.91
CA PRO A 183 14.04 -6.73 -1.35
C PRO A 183 14.00 -6.28 0.12
N TYR A 184 12.84 -5.84 0.61
CA TYR A 184 12.62 -5.46 2.01
C TYR A 184 12.35 -6.65 2.92
N TYR A 185 12.18 -7.85 2.39
CA TYR A 185 11.95 -9.04 3.21
C TYR A 185 13.13 -9.38 4.14
N LYS A 186 14.32 -8.85 3.86
CA LYS A 186 15.51 -8.93 4.73
C LYS A 186 15.30 -8.36 6.14
N TYR A 187 14.29 -7.49 6.33
CA TYR A 187 13.94 -6.93 7.63
C TYR A 187 13.11 -7.87 8.51
N LYS A 188 12.66 -9.02 7.98
CA LYS A 188 11.89 -9.98 8.76
C LYS A 188 12.73 -10.59 9.89
N PRO A 189 12.28 -10.55 11.15
CA PRO A 189 12.95 -11.26 12.24
C PRO A 189 13.07 -12.76 11.95
N LYS A 190 14.19 -13.38 12.36
CA LYS A 190 14.47 -14.80 12.10
C LYS A 190 13.48 -15.74 12.80
N ASN A 191 13.07 -15.38 14.02
CA ASN A 191 12.15 -16.14 14.88
C ASN A 191 10.68 -15.95 14.53
N MET A 192 10.36 -15.30 13.40
CA MET A 192 9.01 -14.96 13.03
C MET A 192 8.58 -15.64 11.75
N SER A 193 7.50 -16.40 11.81
CA SER A 193 6.89 -17.02 10.64
C SER A 193 6.14 -15.96 9.82
N PRO A 194 6.34 -15.92 8.49
CA PRO A 194 5.54 -15.05 7.65
C PRO A 194 4.08 -15.49 7.66
N VAL A 195 3.20 -14.51 7.53
CA VAL A 195 1.76 -14.72 7.41
C VAL A 195 1.44 -15.52 6.14
N SER A 196 0.60 -16.54 6.24
CA SER A 196 0.18 -17.39 5.12
C SER A 196 -1.29 -17.78 5.29
N LEU A 197 -2.04 -17.81 4.19
CA LEU A 197 -3.40 -18.38 4.17
C LEU A 197 -3.41 -19.90 4.14
N ARG A 198 -2.38 -20.51 3.56
CA ARG A 198 -2.25 -21.96 3.45
C ARG A 198 -1.69 -22.51 4.76
N ILE A 199 -2.35 -23.53 5.31
CA ILE A 199 -1.83 -24.32 6.43
C ILE A 199 -0.51 -24.94 5.95
N ALA A 200 0.56 -24.75 6.69
CA ALA A 200 1.76 -25.54 6.47
C ALA A 200 1.39 -27.00 6.77
N THR A 201 1.17 -27.81 5.75
CA THR A 201 1.20 -29.25 5.90
C THR A 201 2.63 -29.60 6.25
N SER A 202 2.91 -29.78 7.54
CA SER A 202 4.08 -30.51 8.01
C SER A 202 4.01 -31.91 7.41
N GLY A 203 4.84 -32.15 6.38
CA GLY A 203 5.19 -33.49 5.94
C GLY A 203 6.12 -34.16 6.94
#